data_AF-M6D2N9-F1
#
_entry.id   AF-M6D2N9-F1
#
_cell.length_a   1.000
_cell.length_b   1.000
_cell.length_c   1.000
_cell.angle_alpha   90.00
_cell.angle_beta   90.00
_cell.angle_gamma   90.00
#
_symmetry.space_group_name_H-M   'P 1'
#
loop_
_entity.id
_entity.type
_entity.pdbx_description
1 polymer ?
#
loop_
_entity_poly.entity_id
_entity_poly.type
_entity_poly.pdbx_seq_one_letter_code
_entity_poly.pdbx_strand_id
1 'polypeptide(L)'
;MKFISILIVSIFILSCRKGPSLSKEEVKELSQNYIKELCKKNLECSAQYLESLPSGEQNAAKSGFSSLDQCMAEQSNQSILPDDYEKVTDEQVGKVKRCMDDLLRTPCSEMEQAGGIPSCRELFPDGN
;
A
#
# COMPACT_ATOMS: atom_id res chain seq x y z
N MET A 1 -30.56 54.22 -14.46
CA MET A 1 -30.07 53.91 -13.11
C MET A 1 -31.17 53.19 -12.34
N LYS A 2 -30.92 51.96 -11.86
CA LYS A 2 -31.23 51.50 -10.50
C LYS A 2 -31.07 49.96 -10.40
N PHE A 3 -30.00 49.62 -9.67
CA PHE A 3 -29.79 48.47 -8.78
C PHE A 3 -30.00 47.06 -9.31
N ILE A 4 -28.88 46.57 -9.85
CA ILE A 4 -28.39 45.19 -9.76
C ILE A 4 -28.60 44.67 -8.34
N SER A 5 -29.51 43.72 -8.15
CA SER A 5 -29.66 42.97 -6.89
C SER A 5 -29.09 41.56 -7.12
N ILE A 6 -27.76 41.47 -7.11
CA ILE A 6 -27.05 40.19 -7.07
C ILE A 6 -27.30 39.61 -5.68
N LEU A 7 -28.23 38.65 -5.61
CA LEU A 7 -28.31 37.71 -4.50
C LEU A 7 -27.05 36.86 -4.58
N ILE A 8 -26.03 37.30 -3.84
CA ILE A 8 -24.85 36.51 -3.53
C ILE A 8 -25.35 35.35 -2.67
N VAL A 9 -25.73 34.28 -3.35
CA VAL A 9 -25.91 32.95 -2.78
C VAL A 9 -24.51 32.51 -2.37
N SER A 10 -24.11 32.96 -1.18
CA SER A 10 -22.97 32.44 -0.44
C SER A 10 -23.29 30.99 -0.05
N ILE A 11 -23.24 30.10 -1.03
CA ILE A 11 -22.95 28.69 -0.79
C ILE A 11 -21.49 28.71 -0.35
N PHE A 12 -21.28 28.97 0.94
CA PHE A 12 -20.16 28.40 1.66
C PHE A 12 -20.33 26.89 1.51
N ILE A 13 -19.78 26.35 0.42
CA ILE A 13 -19.34 24.97 0.34
C ILE A 13 -18.26 24.91 1.41
N LEU A 14 -18.67 24.73 2.66
CA LEU A 14 -17.84 24.17 3.70
C LEU A 14 -17.42 22.83 3.13
N SER A 15 -16.27 22.84 2.46
CA SER A 15 -15.56 21.64 2.05
C SER A 15 -15.14 20.93 3.33
N CYS A 16 -16.11 20.30 4.00
CA CYS A 16 -15.85 19.28 4.98
C CYS A 16 -15.06 18.22 4.21
N ARG A 17 -13.74 18.27 4.32
CA ARG A 17 -12.84 17.21 3.88
C ARG A 17 -13.18 16.01 4.74
N LYS A 18 -14.19 15.27 4.28
CA LYS A 18 -14.62 14.04 4.91
C LYS A 18 -13.57 13.01 4.50
N GLY A 19 -12.82 12.52 5.48
CA GLY A 19 -11.94 11.37 5.28
C GLY A 19 -12.72 10.14 4.82
N PRO A 20 -12.06 8.97 4.70
CA PRO A 20 -12.71 7.76 4.22
C PRO A 20 -13.82 7.30 5.18
N SER A 21 -14.61 6.33 4.73
CA SER A 21 -15.60 5.62 5.54
C SER A 21 -14.98 4.90 6.75
N LEU A 22 -13.71 4.53 6.66
CA LEU A 22 -12.91 3.97 7.74
C LEU A 22 -12.44 5.04 8.71
N SER A 23 -12.38 4.74 10.00
CA SER A 23 -11.75 5.57 11.03
C SER A 23 -10.24 5.75 10.82
N LYS A 24 -9.65 6.72 11.53
CA LYS A 24 -8.20 6.99 11.47
C LYS A 24 -7.37 5.78 11.91
N GLU A 25 -7.85 5.08 12.93
CA GLU A 25 -7.25 3.86 13.46
C GLU A 25 -7.31 2.74 12.41
N GLU A 26 -8.46 2.54 11.76
CA GLU A 26 -8.62 1.54 10.70
C GLU A 26 -7.76 1.83 9.47
N VAL A 27 -7.58 3.11 9.10
CA VAL A 27 -6.67 3.51 8.02
C VAL A 27 -5.21 3.19 8.37
N LYS A 28 -4.79 3.49 9.61
CA LYS A 28 -3.44 3.16 10.08
C LYS A 28 -3.21 1.65 10.10
N GLU A 29 -4.18 0.89 10.60
CA GLU A 29 -4.12 -0.56 10.64
C GLU A 29 -4.03 -1.15 9.22
N LEU A 30 -4.80 -0.60 8.27
CA LEU A 30 -4.74 -1.02 6.86
C LEU A 30 -3.34 -0.85 6.26
N SER A 31 -2.69 0.30 6.49
CA SER A 31 -1.30 0.53 6.05
C SER A 31 -0.32 -0.46 6.68
N GLN A 32 -0.44 -0.71 7.99
CA GLN A 32 0.44 -1.65 8.71
C GLN A 32 0.24 -3.10 8.26
N ASN A 33 -1.02 -3.50 8.03
CA ASN A 33 -1.36 -4.84 7.54
C ASN A 33 -0.82 -5.05 6.12
N TYR A 34 -0.94 -4.05 5.24
CA TYR A 34 -0.35 -4.12 3.91
C TYR A 34 1.17 -4.40 3.97
N ILE A 35 1.92 -3.64 4.77
CA ILE A 35 3.37 -3.82 4.95
C ILE A 35 3.68 -5.22 5.50
N LYS A 36 2.91 -5.67 6.48
CA LYS A 36 3.09 -7.00 7.07
C LYS A 36 2.91 -8.12 6.06
N GLU A 37 1.86 -8.06 5.24
CA GLU A 37 1.63 -9.08 4.21
C GLU A 37 2.67 -9.00 3.10
N LEU A 38 3.15 -7.81 2.74
CA LEU A 38 4.27 -7.64 1.79
C LEU A 38 5.56 -8.27 2.32
N CYS A 39 5.91 -8.02 3.59
CA CYS A 39 7.06 -8.65 4.22
C CYS A 39 6.92 -10.18 4.24
N LYS A 40 5.78 -10.72 4.69
CA LYS A 40 5.54 -12.16 4.67
C LYS A 40 5.69 -12.76 3.28
N LYS A 41 5.15 -12.09 2.25
CA LYS A 41 5.24 -12.56 0.87
C LYS A 41 6.68 -12.59 0.37
N ASN A 42 7.46 -11.55 0.66
CA ASN A 42 8.88 -11.52 0.32
C ASN A 42 9.66 -12.63 1.01
N LEU A 43 9.38 -12.92 2.28
CA LEU A 43 9.99 -14.05 3.00
C LEU A 43 9.58 -15.40 2.41
N GLU A 44 8.31 -15.59 2.06
CA GLU A 44 7.82 -16.80 1.38
C GLU A 44 8.57 -17.04 0.06
N CYS A 45 8.66 -16.01 -0.77
CA CYS A 45 9.33 -16.13 -2.08
C CYS A 45 10.84 -16.29 -1.96
N SER A 46 11.45 -15.63 -0.98
CA SER A 46 12.87 -15.81 -0.64
C SER A 46 13.17 -17.25 -0.22
N ALA A 47 12.30 -17.85 0.60
CA ALA A 47 12.45 -19.24 1.03
C ALA A 47 12.32 -20.21 -0.16
N GLN A 48 11.32 -20.01 -1.03
CA GLN A 48 11.15 -20.83 -2.24
C GLN A 48 12.35 -20.71 -3.18
N TYR A 49 12.86 -19.49 -3.39
CA TYR A 49 14.07 -19.26 -4.19
C TYR A 49 15.28 -19.98 -3.57
N LEU A 50 15.49 -19.86 -2.26
CA LEU A 50 16.57 -20.54 -1.56
C LEU A 50 16.49 -22.06 -1.72
N GLU A 51 15.29 -22.65 -1.61
CA GLU A 51 15.07 -24.08 -1.81
C GLU A 51 15.32 -24.53 -3.26
N SER A 52 15.15 -23.62 -4.23
CA SER A 52 15.46 -23.89 -5.63
C SER A 52 16.97 -23.94 -5.95
N LEU A 53 17.81 -23.39 -5.06
CA LEU A 53 19.25 -23.34 -5.27
C LEU A 53 19.95 -24.67 -4.91
N PRO A 54 21.06 -25.00 -5.59
CA PRO A 54 21.94 -26.09 -5.19
C PRO A 54 22.42 -25.92 -3.73
N SER A 55 22.58 -27.03 -3.00
CA SER A 55 22.92 -27.01 -1.57
C SER A 55 24.20 -26.23 -1.21
N GLY A 56 25.18 -26.20 -2.14
CA GLY A 56 26.41 -25.42 -1.98
C GLY A 56 26.20 -23.90 -2.05
N GLU A 57 25.13 -23.44 -2.69
CA GLU A 57 24.81 -22.02 -2.90
C GLU A 57 23.82 -21.49 -1.86
N GLN A 58 23.04 -22.38 -1.23
CA GLN A 58 22.04 -22.01 -0.22
C GLN A 58 22.65 -21.24 0.96
N ASN A 59 23.79 -21.66 1.46
CA ASN A 59 24.42 -20.99 2.61
C ASN A 59 24.92 -19.59 2.27
N ALA A 60 25.34 -19.36 1.02
CA ALA A 60 25.74 -18.03 0.54
C ALA A 60 24.53 -17.12 0.32
N ALA A 61 23.39 -17.67 -0.14
CA ALA A 61 22.17 -16.91 -0.35
C ALA A 61 21.43 -16.58 0.97
N LYS A 62 21.51 -17.45 1.99
CA LYS A 62 20.83 -17.27 3.29
C LYS A 62 21.13 -15.94 3.98
N SER A 63 22.34 -15.41 3.83
CA SER A 63 22.74 -14.14 4.44
C SER A 63 22.08 -12.91 3.82
N GLY A 64 21.49 -13.05 2.63
CA GLY A 64 20.79 -11.97 1.93
C GLY A 64 19.32 -11.81 2.33
N PHE A 65 18.75 -12.71 3.14
CA PHE A 65 17.34 -12.68 3.51
C PHE A 65 17.12 -12.08 4.90
N SER A 66 16.17 -11.16 5.02
CA SER A 66 15.76 -10.57 6.29
C SER A 66 14.71 -11.43 7.00
N SER A 67 14.68 -11.36 8.34
CA SER A 67 13.56 -11.91 9.12
C SER A 67 12.31 -11.05 8.97
N LEU A 68 11.13 -11.58 9.33
CA LEU A 68 9.90 -10.80 9.34
C LEU A 68 10.02 -9.54 10.22
N ASP A 69 10.59 -9.70 11.42
CA ASP A 69 10.77 -8.57 12.35
C ASP A 69 11.73 -7.52 11.78
N GLN A 70 12.79 -7.97 11.09
CA GLN A 70 13.72 -7.05 10.43
C GLN A 70 13.03 -6.32 9.27
N CYS A 71 12.29 -7.02 8.41
CA CYS A 71 11.51 -6.38 7.34
C CYS A 71 10.52 -5.35 7.90
N MET A 72 9.77 -5.70 8.94
CA MET A 72 8.82 -4.79 9.59
C MET A 72 9.53 -3.56 10.20
N ALA A 73 10.71 -3.74 10.79
CA ALA A 73 11.50 -2.64 11.35
C ALA A 73 12.01 -1.68 10.24
N GLU A 74 12.50 -2.22 9.13
CA GLU A 74 12.95 -1.44 7.96
C GLU A 74 11.80 -0.66 7.31
N GLN A 75 10.58 -1.21 7.36
CA GLN A 75 9.37 -0.60 6.79
C GLN A 75 8.59 0.28 7.78
N SER A 76 9.07 0.44 9.02
CA SER A 76 8.33 1.09 10.13
C SER A 76 7.91 2.54 9.87
N ASN A 77 8.63 3.25 8.99
CA ASN A 77 8.34 4.63 8.60
C ASN A 77 7.63 4.75 7.25
N GLN A 78 7.29 3.63 6.60
CA GLN A 78 6.54 3.65 5.36
C GLN A 78 5.03 3.62 5.65
N SER A 79 4.27 4.37 4.87
CA SER A 79 2.81 4.25 4.83
C SER A 79 2.37 4.27 3.37
N ILE A 80 1.48 3.34 3.03
CA ILE A 80 0.90 3.24 1.68
C ILE A 80 -0.22 4.27 1.45
N LEU A 81 -0.79 4.80 2.54
CA LEU A 81 -1.78 5.86 2.53
C LEU A 81 -1.18 7.15 3.12
N PRO A 82 -1.62 8.34 2.67
CA PRO A 82 -1.20 9.61 3.26
C PRO A 82 -1.37 9.65 4.78
N ASP A 83 -0.40 10.24 5.49
CA ASP A 83 -0.47 10.44 6.94
C ASP A 83 -1.63 11.36 7.35
N ASP A 84 -1.98 12.30 6.47
CA ASP A 84 -3.15 13.16 6.62
C ASP A 84 -4.42 12.37 6.31
N TYR A 85 -5.06 11.85 7.35
CA TYR A 85 -6.32 11.08 7.26
C TYR A 85 -7.40 11.76 6.40
N GLU A 86 -7.52 13.09 6.46
CA GLU A 86 -8.49 13.87 5.69
C GLU A 86 -8.24 13.86 4.17
N LYS A 87 -7.03 13.45 3.74
CA LYS A 87 -6.66 13.27 2.32
C LYS A 87 -6.88 11.84 1.84
N VAL A 88 -7.20 10.91 2.73
CA VAL A 88 -7.47 9.52 2.37
C VAL A 88 -8.90 9.41 1.82
N THR A 89 -9.04 8.69 0.72
CA THR A 89 -10.33 8.44 0.06
C THR A 89 -10.72 6.97 0.12
N ASP A 90 -12.02 6.69 0.07
CA ASP A 90 -12.52 5.31 -0.02
C ASP A 90 -12.01 4.57 -1.26
N GLU A 91 -11.74 5.31 -2.35
CA GLU A 91 -11.13 4.75 -3.55
C GLU A 91 -9.72 4.24 -3.28
N GLN A 92 -8.87 5.03 -2.59
CA GLN A 92 -7.52 4.61 -2.20
C GLN A 92 -7.56 3.40 -1.24
N VAL A 93 -8.47 3.42 -0.25
CA VAL A 93 -8.69 2.28 0.64
C VAL A 93 -9.07 1.03 -0.16
N GLY A 94 -9.96 1.16 -1.14
CA GLY A 94 -10.36 0.07 -2.02
C GLY A 94 -9.21 -0.49 -2.86
N LYS A 95 -8.34 0.39 -3.40
CA LYS A 95 -7.14 -0.02 -4.13
C LYS A 95 -6.17 -0.81 -3.23
N VAL A 96 -5.94 -0.34 -2.00
CA VAL A 96 -5.04 -1.03 -1.05
C VAL A 96 -5.57 -2.44 -0.74
N LYS A 97 -6.87 -2.55 -0.45
CA LYS A 97 -7.51 -3.86 -0.19
C LYS A 97 -7.37 -4.81 -1.38
N ARG A 98 -7.66 -4.32 -2.60
CA ARG A 98 -7.53 -5.13 -3.83
C ARG A 98 -6.09 -5.59 -4.05
N CYS A 99 -5.12 -4.69 -3.91
CA CYS A 99 -3.71 -5.05 -4.00
C CYS A 99 -3.31 -6.10 -2.96
N MET A 100 -3.77 -5.96 -1.71
CA MET A 100 -3.46 -6.93 -0.65
C MET A 100 -4.06 -8.31 -0.96
N ASP A 101 -5.29 -8.37 -1.48
CA ASP A 101 -5.90 -9.64 -1.92
C ASP A 101 -5.12 -10.29 -3.06
N ASP A 102 -4.71 -9.50 -4.05
CA ASP A 102 -3.92 -10.01 -5.18
C ASP A 102 -2.51 -10.42 -4.75
N LEU A 103 -1.88 -9.69 -3.83
CA LEU A 103 -0.58 -10.03 -3.21
C LEU A 103 -0.59 -11.40 -2.56
N LEU A 104 -1.64 -11.70 -1.79
CA LEU A 104 -1.79 -12.98 -1.12
C LEU A 104 -2.02 -14.14 -2.12
N ARG A 105 -2.64 -13.85 -3.27
CA ARG A 105 -2.96 -14.85 -4.30
C ARG A 105 -1.85 -15.07 -5.32
N THR A 106 -1.00 -14.07 -5.54
CA THR A 106 0.05 -14.13 -6.56
C THR A 106 1.12 -15.14 -6.15
N PRO A 107 1.45 -16.14 -6.99
CA PRO A 107 2.52 -17.08 -6.69
C PRO A 107 3.89 -16.41 -6.81
N CYS A 108 4.90 -16.93 -6.13
CA CYS A 108 6.25 -16.35 -6.15
C CYS A 108 6.89 -16.32 -7.54
N SER A 109 6.56 -17.27 -8.42
CA SER A 109 6.98 -17.27 -9.83
C SER A 109 6.45 -16.07 -10.64
N GLU A 110 5.40 -15.41 -10.15
CA GLU A 110 4.81 -14.22 -10.77
C GLU A 110 5.24 -12.93 -10.06
N MET A 111 5.69 -13.01 -8.80
CA MET A 111 6.21 -11.86 -8.04
C MET A 111 7.46 -11.25 -8.68
N GLU A 112 8.31 -12.07 -9.31
CA GLU A 112 9.56 -11.64 -9.95
C GLU A 112 9.36 -11.05 -11.36
N GLN A 113 8.13 -11.06 -11.89
CA GLN A 113 7.86 -10.53 -13.22
C GLN A 113 8.02 -9.00 -13.25
N ALA A 114 8.68 -8.51 -14.30
CA ALA A 114 8.91 -7.10 -14.51
C ALA A 114 7.57 -6.34 -14.50
N GLY A 115 7.43 -5.44 -13.53
CA GLY A 115 6.24 -4.59 -13.36
C GLY A 115 5.34 -4.93 -12.18
N GLY A 116 5.62 -5.98 -11.40
CA GLY A 116 4.89 -6.28 -10.17
C GLY A 116 3.39 -6.58 -10.36
N ILE A 117 2.67 -6.72 -9.24
CA ILE A 117 1.24 -7.04 -9.25
C ILE A 117 0.44 -5.85 -9.81
N PRO A 118 -0.39 -6.04 -10.86
CA PRO A 118 -1.09 -4.94 -11.52
C PRO A 118 -1.91 -4.05 -10.60
N SER A 119 -2.66 -4.61 -9.66
CA SER A 119 -3.47 -3.86 -8.70
C SER A 119 -2.63 -3.10 -7.67
N CYS A 120 -1.43 -3.59 -7.36
CA CYS A 120 -0.50 -2.88 -6.48
C CYS A 120 0.19 -1.71 -7.17
N ARG A 121 0.36 -1.74 -8.49
CA ARG A 121 0.82 -0.56 -9.25
C ARG A 121 -0.16 0.60 -9.18
N GLU A 122 -1.46 0.33 -9.09
CA GLU A 122 -2.49 1.39 -8.97
C GLU A 122 -2.33 2.22 -7.69
N LEU A 123 -1.58 1.72 -6.69
CA LEU A 123 -1.25 2.45 -5.47
C LEU A 123 -0.19 3.53 -5.69
N PHE A 124 0.65 3.35 -6.70
CA PHE A 124 1.75 4.24 -7.06
C PHE A 124 1.57 4.69 -8.51
N PRO A 125 0.55 5.51 -8.81
CA PRO A 125 0.43 6.10 -10.14
C PRO A 125 1.75 6.79 -10.47
N ASP A 126 2.33 6.44 -11.62
CA ASP A 126 3.66 6.89 -12.07
C ASP A 126 3.86 8.37 -11.72
N GLY A 127 4.97 8.63 -11.04
CA GLY A 127 5.29 9.94 -10.49
C GLY A 127 5.12 11.06 -11.53
N ASN A 128 4.49 12.15 -11.09
CA ASN A 128 4.80 13.47 -11.63
C ASN A 128 6.13 13.94 -11.03
#